data_AF-A0A6A3MEH5-F1
#
_entry.id   AF-A0A6A3MEH5-F1
#
_cell.length_a   1.000
_cell.length_b   1.000
_cell.length_c   1.000
_cell.angle_alpha   90.00
_cell.angle_beta   90.00
_cell.angle_gamma   90.00
#
_symmetry.space_group_name_H-M   'P 1'
#
loop_
_entity.id
_entity.type
_entity.pdbx_description
1 polymer ?
#
loop_
_entity_poly.entity_id
_entity_poly.type
_entity_poly.pdbx_seq_one_letter_code
_entity_poly.pdbx_strand_id
1 'polypeptide(L)'
;MMHQAKLMSPKGLAAAKQEIHDALGELEAKPDDTQSVYTNLTCMYNAIADHPQAQATVDSTLATQKSVQLLRVLVRSHLREEEVQWALGRIISLACRASIRFQCQAGQLEMWNELFSMRSAHPESIRVQEASLRASESLFTSNEFHITKLRLLLLLEDLLGVMDRFLLVQTPRRRAHGLVVLALRIIVALYSSPRPTGLMLFDGERSSEGVKWAREISKRMLQSFAVFNKDVDAVRSWLAMTLLLLRQYPVQALESLFSPTQSAWWFILVIDRWQSQANVMSSLLATLTHIFALPNNTIGDEIQLALAEKLICEQDLLDIVCGVIDHYRNETLMVLECSVLLEAIRIIRQWSERPALLTRFETSRSVANIMLPVLIDLLDLHAKQSLPSAMSPKLLVFVLEILLILRHLAGSPGLRTTLIGSEKLQTNLNKLLRSRPTSCNSSVGQQLGATARICSAASLHDDGDLDMLVSREARNLHTLMAIGPDVKAAAVDRRGNARNDSIVVSKALEAPHRQLRVAHVRPDTLRAYGCGKR
;
A
#
# COMPACT_ATOMS: atom_id res chain seq x y z
N MET A 1 3.31 -35.23 -8.48
CA MET A 1 2.04 -35.72 -7.87
C MET A 1 2.22 -36.92 -6.93
N MET A 2 2.76 -38.07 -7.34
CA MET A 2 2.91 -39.24 -6.43
C MET A 2 3.83 -39.01 -5.21
N HIS A 3 4.91 -38.24 -5.35
CA HIS A 3 5.81 -37.93 -4.22
C HIS A 3 5.15 -36.97 -3.19
N GLN A 4 4.47 -35.92 -3.67
CA GLN A 4 3.65 -35.04 -2.82
C GLN A 4 2.52 -35.79 -2.11
N ALA A 5 1.86 -36.74 -2.78
CA ALA A 5 0.83 -37.57 -2.15
C ALA A 5 1.39 -38.47 -1.03
N LYS A 6 2.62 -38.98 -1.18
CA LYS A 6 3.31 -39.73 -0.12
C LYS A 6 3.70 -38.83 1.06
N LEU A 7 4.20 -37.63 0.81
CA LEU A 7 4.54 -36.64 1.85
C LEU A 7 3.29 -36.11 2.59
N MET A 8 2.15 -35.95 1.91
CA MET A 8 0.87 -35.60 2.54
C MET A 8 0.23 -36.73 3.35
N SER A 9 0.76 -37.96 3.26
CA SER A 9 0.23 -39.07 4.05
C SER A 9 0.62 -38.91 5.53
N PRO A 10 -0.19 -39.45 6.46
CA PRO A 10 0.17 -39.47 7.89
C PRO A 10 1.54 -40.10 8.17
N LYS A 11 1.96 -41.07 7.35
CA LYS A 11 3.28 -41.71 7.45
C LYS A 11 4.41 -40.77 7.01
N GLY A 12 4.20 -39.98 5.96
CA GLY A 12 5.16 -38.97 5.50
C GLY A 12 5.39 -37.89 6.54
N LEU A 13 4.30 -37.37 7.11
CA LEU A 13 4.36 -36.40 8.21
C LEU A 13 5.05 -36.99 9.45
N ALA A 14 4.74 -38.23 9.83
CA ALA A 14 5.37 -38.88 10.99
C ALA A 14 6.88 -39.07 10.79
N ALA A 15 7.31 -39.46 9.59
CA ALA A 15 8.73 -39.60 9.26
C ALA A 15 9.47 -38.27 9.35
N ALA A 16 8.93 -37.20 8.76
CA ALA A 16 9.53 -35.86 8.84
C ALA A 16 9.64 -35.35 10.29
N LYS A 17 8.62 -35.60 11.11
CA LYS A 17 8.65 -35.27 12.55
C LYS A 17 9.72 -36.05 13.30
N GLN A 18 9.86 -37.34 13.02
CA GLN A 18 10.86 -38.18 13.67
C GLN A 18 12.28 -37.72 13.31
N GLU A 19 12.54 -37.46 12.03
CA GLU A 19 13.86 -36.98 11.58
C GLU A 19 14.27 -35.67 12.25
N ILE A 20 13.34 -34.74 12.43
CA ILE A 20 13.60 -33.49 13.16
C ILE A 20 13.83 -33.76 14.65
N HIS A 21 13.09 -34.68 15.25
CA HIS A 21 13.25 -35.02 16.66
C HIS A 21 14.61 -35.66 16.95
N ASP A 22 15.04 -36.59 16.09
CA ASP A 22 16.34 -37.25 16.18
C ASP A 22 17.48 -36.23 16.01
N ALA A 23 17.37 -35.35 15.01
CA ALA A 23 18.35 -34.30 14.78
C ALA A 23 18.43 -33.30 15.96
N LEU A 24 17.30 -32.91 16.54
CA LEU A 24 17.27 -32.07 17.75
C LEU A 24 17.95 -32.78 18.93
N GLY A 25 17.74 -34.09 19.10
CA GLY A 25 18.39 -34.89 20.14
C GLY A 25 19.91 -34.89 20.00
N GLU A 26 20.44 -35.07 18.79
CA GLU A 26 21.88 -35.00 18.52
C GLU A 26 22.45 -33.60 18.72
N LEU A 27 21.71 -32.54 18.35
CA LEU A 27 22.10 -31.15 18.62
C LEU A 27 22.18 -30.84 20.11
N GLU A 28 21.29 -31.42 20.93
CA GLU A 28 21.34 -31.29 22.39
C GLU A 28 22.49 -32.09 23.00
N ALA A 29 22.81 -33.27 22.44
CA ALA A 29 23.87 -34.14 22.95
C ALA A 29 25.29 -33.64 22.61
N LYS A 30 25.47 -33.07 21.42
CA LYS A 30 26.77 -32.60 20.91
C LYS A 30 26.68 -31.17 20.37
N PRO A 31 26.36 -30.18 21.23
CA PRO A 31 26.16 -28.80 20.79
C PRO A 31 27.45 -28.12 20.32
N ASP A 32 28.62 -28.60 20.74
CA ASP A 32 29.93 -27.99 20.42
C ASP A 32 30.61 -28.58 19.17
N ASP A 33 30.12 -29.71 18.65
CA ASP A 33 30.69 -30.36 17.45
C ASP A 33 30.13 -29.71 16.19
N THR A 34 30.93 -28.85 15.55
CA THR A 34 30.58 -28.11 14.34
C THR A 34 30.07 -29.01 13.21
N GLN A 35 30.71 -30.17 12.99
CA GLN A 35 30.34 -31.07 11.89
C GLN A 35 29.02 -31.78 12.18
N SER A 36 28.84 -32.25 13.41
CA SER A 36 27.57 -32.82 13.87
C SER A 36 26.44 -31.80 13.77
N VAL A 37 26.68 -30.56 14.23
CA VAL A 37 25.70 -29.48 14.21
C VAL A 37 25.28 -29.16 12.77
N TYR A 38 26.22 -28.95 11.86
CA TYR A 38 25.92 -28.67 10.47
C TYR A 38 25.11 -29.79 9.79
N THR A 39 25.48 -31.05 10.06
CA THR A 39 24.81 -32.22 9.48
C THR A 39 23.36 -32.31 9.94
N ASN A 40 23.12 -32.19 11.25
CA ASN A 40 21.78 -32.28 11.83
C ASN A 40 20.88 -31.11 11.42
N LEU A 41 21.42 -29.88 11.33
CA LEU A 41 20.68 -28.74 10.80
C LEU A 41 20.30 -28.94 9.32
N THR A 42 21.17 -29.56 8.53
CA THR A 42 20.87 -29.86 7.13
C THR A 42 19.79 -30.93 6.99
N CYS A 43 19.81 -31.97 7.82
CA CYS A 43 18.74 -32.97 7.89
C CYS A 43 17.40 -32.34 8.23
N MET A 44 17.36 -31.52 9.29
CA MET A 44 16.15 -30.78 9.68
C MET A 44 15.64 -29.89 8.54
N TYR A 45 16.54 -29.26 7.78
CA TYR A 45 16.14 -28.38 6.69
C TYR A 45 15.43 -29.20 5.61
N ASN A 46 16.02 -30.32 5.19
CA ASN A 46 15.47 -31.18 4.15
C ASN A 46 14.13 -31.81 4.57
N ALA A 47 13.94 -32.10 5.86
CA ALA A 47 12.69 -32.64 6.38
C ALA A 47 11.51 -31.66 6.30
N ILE A 48 11.78 -30.35 6.35
CA ILE A 48 10.73 -29.31 6.34
C ILE A 48 10.62 -28.65 4.95
N ALA A 49 11.73 -28.52 4.23
CA ALA A 49 11.77 -27.88 2.91
C ALA A 49 10.83 -28.59 1.93
N ASP A 50 9.98 -27.79 1.28
CA ASP A 50 8.97 -28.24 0.32
C ASP A 50 7.97 -29.28 0.86
N HIS A 51 7.93 -29.49 2.19
CA HIS A 51 6.98 -30.41 2.81
C HIS A 51 5.58 -29.78 2.77
N PRO A 52 4.56 -30.46 2.20
CA PRO A 52 3.21 -29.90 2.05
C PRO A 52 2.50 -29.61 3.38
N GLN A 53 2.96 -30.22 4.47
CA GLN A 53 2.50 -29.99 5.85
C GLN A 53 3.61 -29.40 6.74
N ALA A 54 4.44 -28.51 6.18
CA ALA A 54 5.55 -27.86 6.90
C ALA A 54 5.09 -27.20 8.21
N GLN A 55 3.95 -26.49 8.20
CA GLN A 55 3.38 -25.86 9.41
C GLN A 55 3.18 -26.88 10.54
N ALA A 56 2.46 -27.98 10.28
CA ALA A 56 2.18 -29.01 11.29
C ALA A 56 3.45 -29.69 11.80
N THR A 57 4.46 -29.80 10.95
CA THR A 57 5.77 -30.35 11.30
C THR A 57 6.47 -29.42 12.29
N VAL A 58 6.62 -28.14 11.93
CA VAL A 58 7.26 -27.10 12.75
C VAL A 58 6.52 -26.88 14.07
N ASP A 59 5.19 -26.79 14.04
CA ASP A 59 4.36 -26.53 15.24
C ASP A 59 4.51 -27.62 16.31
N SER A 60 4.73 -28.86 15.89
CA SER A 60 4.86 -30.01 16.80
C SER A 60 6.29 -30.33 17.23
N THR A 61 7.29 -29.71 16.60
CA THR A 61 8.72 -30.01 16.84
C THR A 61 9.48 -28.74 17.25
N LEU A 62 9.68 -27.84 16.31
CA LEU A 62 10.49 -26.62 16.46
C LEU A 62 9.82 -25.52 17.28
N ALA A 63 8.49 -25.41 17.24
CA ALA A 63 7.74 -24.33 17.91
C ALA A 63 7.56 -24.55 19.43
N THR A 64 8.56 -25.14 20.07
CA THR A 64 8.67 -25.27 21.53
C THR A 64 9.72 -24.30 22.06
N GLN A 65 9.52 -23.81 23.28
CA GLN A 65 10.47 -22.89 23.92
C GLN A 65 11.88 -23.52 24.03
N LYS A 66 11.95 -24.83 24.29
CA LYS A 66 13.22 -25.57 24.39
C LYS A 66 13.98 -25.57 23.06
N SER A 67 13.31 -25.94 21.96
CA SER A 67 13.93 -26.00 20.64
C SER A 67 14.37 -24.62 20.14
N VAL A 68 13.55 -23.58 20.37
CA VAL A 68 13.93 -22.20 20.07
C VAL A 68 15.16 -21.78 20.86
N GLN A 69 15.21 -22.08 22.16
CA GLN A 69 16.35 -21.73 23.01
C GLN A 69 17.63 -22.46 22.56
N LEU A 70 17.53 -23.72 22.17
CA LEU A 70 18.64 -24.48 21.60
C LEU A 70 19.18 -23.81 20.33
N LEU A 71 18.32 -23.46 19.37
CA LEU A 71 18.74 -22.78 18.14
C LEU A 71 19.47 -21.46 18.43
N ARG A 72 19.01 -20.69 19.42
CA ARG A 72 19.68 -19.46 19.86
C ARG A 72 21.06 -19.72 20.45
N VAL A 73 21.20 -20.75 21.29
CA VAL A 73 22.48 -21.15 21.86
C VAL A 73 23.46 -21.58 20.77
N LEU A 74 22.98 -22.33 19.77
CA LEU A 74 23.80 -22.75 18.63
C LEU A 74 24.28 -21.56 17.79
N VAL A 75 23.43 -20.55 17.55
CA VAL A 75 23.86 -19.31 16.88
C VAL A 75 25.05 -18.70 17.60
N ARG A 76 24.97 -18.54 18.93
CA ARG A 76 26.03 -17.93 19.75
C ARG A 76 27.32 -18.75 19.79
N SER A 77 27.18 -20.07 19.93
CA SER A 77 28.32 -20.97 20.13
C SER A 77 29.14 -21.14 18.87
N HIS A 78 28.49 -21.07 17.70
CA HIS A 78 29.12 -21.27 16.39
C HIS A 78 29.25 -19.97 15.59
N LEU A 79 29.31 -18.79 16.23
CA LEU A 79 29.33 -17.49 15.55
C LEU A 79 30.46 -17.29 14.53
N ARG A 80 31.52 -18.09 14.60
CA ARG A 80 32.65 -18.03 13.67
C ARG A 80 32.52 -19.00 12.49
N GLU A 81 31.59 -19.94 12.57
CA GLU A 81 31.45 -21.05 11.62
C GLU A 81 30.41 -20.73 10.56
N GLU A 82 30.88 -20.26 9.40
CA GLU A 82 30.03 -19.73 8.32
C GLU A 82 28.96 -20.74 7.86
N GLU A 83 29.32 -22.01 7.67
CA GLU A 83 28.40 -23.04 7.18
C GLU A 83 27.31 -23.37 8.22
N VAL A 84 27.65 -23.35 9.51
CA VAL A 84 26.67 -23.54 10.59
C VAL A 84 25.72 -22.35 10.65
N GLN A 85 26.24 -21.12 10.60
CA GLN A 85 25.41 -19.91 10.59
C GLN A 85 24.48 -19.85 9.38
N TRP A 86 24.97 -20.24 8.21
CA TRP A 86 24.16 -20.34 7.00
C TRP A 86 23.03 -21.38 7.16
N ALA A 87 23.32 -22.57 7.70
CA ALA A 87 22.33 -23.61 7.96
C ALA A 87 21.29 -23.16 8.99
N LEU A 88 21.73 -22.55 10.10
CA LEU A 88 20.86 -21.99 11.14
C LEU A 88 19.91 -20.93 10.56
N GLY A 89 20.42 -19.98 9.80
CA GLY A 89 19.60 -18.94 9.17
C GLY A 89 18.52 -19.52 8.25
N ARG A 90 18.84 -20.59 7.50
CA ARG A 90 17.85 -21.29 6.65
C ARG A 90 16.76 -21.97 7.46
N ILE A 91 17.11 -22.68 8.53
CA ILE A 91 16.15 -23.33 9.42
C ILE A 91 15.23 -22.30 10.05
N ILE A 92 15.80 -21.23 10.62
CA ILE A 92 15.02 -20.17 11.28
C ILE A 92 14.08 -19.52 10.27
N SER A 93 14.56 -19.18 9.07
CA SER A 93 13.73 -18.61 8.01
C SER A 93 12.57 -19.52 7.64
N LEU A 94 12.83 -20.81 7.47
CA LEU A 94 11.83 -21.77 7.05
C LEU A 94 10.80 -22.03 8.15
N ALA A 95 11.24 -22.16 9.40
CA ALA A 95 10.37 -22.28 10.56
C ALA A 95 9.47 -21.04 10.74
N CYS A 96 10.03 -19.83 10.57
CA CYS A 96 9.25 -18.60 10.63
C CYS A 96 8.20 -18.53 9.52
N ARG A 97 8.53 -18.93 8.29
CA ARG A 97 7.57 -18.93 7.17
C ARG A 97 6.45 -19.96 7.37
N ALA A 98 6.78 -21.09 7.98
CA ALA A 98 5.84 -22.19 8.16
C ALA A 98 4.92 -22.00 9.38
N SER A 99 5.35 -21.31 10.44
CA SER A 99 4.66 -21.31 11.74
C SER A 99 4.66 -19.96 12.45
N ILE A 100 3.47 -19.43 12.70
CA ILE A 100 3.25 -18.28 13.59
C ILE A 100 3.61 -18.64 15.04
N ARG A 101 3.35 -19.87 15.47
CA ARG A 101 3.71 -20.33 16.81
C ARG A 101 5.21 -20.26 17.05
N PHE A 102 6.02 -20.66 16.05
CA PHE A 102 7.47 -20.52 16.11
C PHE A 102 7.88 -19.04 16.22
N GLN A 103 7.29 -18.15 15.40
CA GLN A 103 7.57 -16.70 15.48
C GLN A 103 7.29 -16.14 16.88
N CYS A 104 6.19 -16.54 17.51
CA CYS A 104 5.85 -16.13 18.87
C CYS A 104 6.84 -16.66 19.92
N GLN A 105 7.24 -17.93 19.82
CA GLN A 105 8.18 -18.56 20.76
C GLN A 105 9.61 -18.07 20.59
N ALA A 106 10.01 -17.72 19.36
CA ALA A 106 11.29 -17.09 19.03
C ALA A 106 11.49 -15.72 19.70
N GLY A 107 10.40 -15.14 20.23
CA GLY A 107 10.39 -13.86 20.90
C GLY A 107 11.07 -12.80 20.04
N GLN A 108 10.49 -12.52 18.85
CA GLN A 108 11.02 -11.71 17.73
C GLN A 108 12.30 -10.88 17.98
N LEU A 109 12.37 -10.06 19.03
CA LEU A 109 13.57 -9.35 19.49
C LEU A 109 14.79 -10.24 19.78
N GLU A 110 14.61 -11.30 20.56
CA GLU A 110 15.67 -12.21 20.97
C GLU A 110 16.28 -12.91 19.77
N MET A 111 15.45 -13.55 18.95
CA MET A 111 15.90 -14.20 17.72
C MET A 111 16.51 -13.17 16.75
N TRP A 112 15.92 -11.97 16.64
CA TRP A 112 16.51 -10.90 15.84
C TRP A 112 17.94 -10.54 16.29
N ASN A 113 18.18 -10.41 17.59
CA ASN A 113 19.52 -10.09 18.10
C ASN A 113 20.53 -11.19 17.76
N GLU A 114 20.12 -12.46 17.75
CA GLU A 114 20.97 -13.55 17.28
C GLU A 114 21.25 -13.44 15.77
N LEU A 115 20.22 -13.17 14.96
CA LEU A 115 20.37 -12.97 13.51
C LEU A 115 21.24 -11.75 13.16
N PHE A 116 21.14 -10.67 13.94
CA PHE A 116 22.03 -9.52 13.85
C PHE A 116 23.47 -9.89 14.21
N SER A 117 23.67 -10.63 15.31
CA SER A 117 25.01 -11.09 15.72
C SER A 117 25.66 -11.98 14.65
N MET A 118 24.86 -12.85 14.03
CA MET A 118 25.25 -13.67 12.89
C MET A 118 25.71 -12.81 11.70
N ARG A 119 24.97 -11.76 11.32
CA ARG A 119 25.38 -10.85 10.23
C ARG A 119 26.61 -10.01 10.59
N SER A 120 26.70 -9.58 11.84
CA SER A 120 27.82 -8.76 12.33
C SER A 120 29.13 -9.55 12.36
N ALA A 121 29.07 -10.86 12.69
CA ALA A 121 30.23 -11.75 12.64
C ALA A 121 30.68 -12.09 11.21
N HIS A 122 29.75 -12.07 10.24
CA HIS A 122 30.01 -12.41 8.84
C HIS A 122 29.57 -11.30 7.87
N PRO A 123 30.15 -10.09 7.93
CA PRO A 123 29.69 -8.94 7.15
C PRO A 123 29.84 -9.14 5.63
N GLU A 124 30.84 -9.91 5.20
CA GLU A 124 31.16 -10.15 3.79
C GLU A 124 30.54 -11.44 3.22
N SER A 125 30.03 -12.35 4.06
CA SER A 125 29.45 -13.60 3.58
C SER A 125 28.04 -13.38 3.04
N ILE A 126 27.91 -13.37 1.71
CA ILE A 126 26.61 -13.24 1.04
C ILE A 126 25.62 -14.31 1.51
N ARG A 127 26.06 -15.55 1.73
CA ARG A 127 25.19 -16.67 2.11
C ARG A 127 24.63 -16.49 3.52
N VAL A 128 25.48 -16.11 4.48
CA VAL A 128 25.04 -15.87 5.87
C VAL A 128 24.15 -14.63 5.94
N GLN A 129 24.51 -13.56 5.23
CA GLN A 129 23.67 -12.35 5.13
C GLN A 129 22.30 -12.69 4.53
N GLU A 130 22.24 -13.46 3.45
CA GLU A 130 20.98 -13.87 2.82
C GLU A 130 20.11 -14.69 3.76
N ALA A 131 20.67 -15.73 4.37
CA ALA A 131 19.94 -16.60 5.28
C ALA A 131 19.39 -15.83 6.48
N SER A 132 20.21 -14.95 7.06
CA SER A 132 19.82 -14.11 8.18
C SER A 132 18.75 -13.08 7.80
N LEU A 133 18.91 -12.36 6.68
CA LEU A 133 17.92 -11.38 6.21
C LEU A 133 16.58 -12.04 5.84
N ARG A 134 16.57 -13.24 5.24
CA ARG A 134 15.33 -13.98 4.96
C ARG A 134 14.63 -14.42 6.25
N ALA A 135 15.39 -14.82 7.26
CA ALA A 135 14.84 -15.15 8.57
C ALA A 135 14.22 -13.92 9.24
N SER A 136 14.96 -12.82 9.22
CA SER A 136 14.53 -11.49 9.63
C SER A 136 13.25 -11.02 8.95
N GLU A 137 13.19 -11.04 7.61
CA GLU A 137 11.98 -10.69 6.84
C GLU A 137 10.79 -11.55 7.29
N SER A 138 10.99 -12.86 7.43
CA SER A 138 9.95 -13.81 7.83
C SER A 138 9.48 -13.58 9.27
N LEU A 139 10.37 -13.18 10.19
CA LEU A 139 10.00 -12.82 11.57
C LEU A 139 9.05 -11.63 11.65
N PHE A 140 9.16 -10.66 10.73
CA PHE A 140 8.33 -9.46 10.71
C PHE A 140 6.98 -9.63 9.99
N THR A 141 6.71 -10.80 9.38
CA THR A 141 5.45 -11.04 8.66
C THR A 141 4.24 -11.30 9.57
N SER A 142 4.44 -11.76 10.81
CA SER A 142 3.35 -11.83 11.79
C SER A 142 3.03 -10.43 12.28
N ASN A 143 1.94 -9.86 11.79
CA ASN A 143 1.37 -8.58 12.24
C ASN A 143 0.99 -8.54 13.73
N GLU A 144 1.20 -9.63 14.48
CA GLU A 144 0.98 -9.76 15.91
C GLU A 144 2.30 -9.55 16.68
N PHE A 145 2.49 -8.41 17.38
CA PHE A 145 3.32 -8.41 18.59
C PHE A 145 4.70 -7.68 18.68
N HIS A 146 4.82 -6.49 19.30
CA HIS A 146 6.03 -5.90 19.97
C HIS A 146 7.32 -5.53 19.18
N ILE A 147 7.21 -4.76 18.09
CA ILE A 147 8.36 -3.96 17.59
C ILE A 147 8.91 -2.99 18.66
N THR A 148 8.09 -2.65 19.65
CA THR A 148 8.36 -1.68 20.72
C THR A 148 9.55 -2.01 21.61
N LYS A 149 10.09 -3.24 21.57
CA LYS A 149 11.28 -3.64 22.33
C LYS A 149 12.55 -3.73 21.46
N LEU A 150 12.46 -3.49 20.15
CA LEU A 150 13.60 -3.49 19.24
C LEU A 150 14.44 -2.22 19.41
N ARG A 151 15.77 -2.39 19.36
CA ARG A 151 16.72 -1.29 19.18
C ARG A 151 16.68 -0.82 17.73
N LEU A 152 15.61 -0.11 17.37
CA LEU A 152 15.28 0.29 15.99
C LEU A 152 16.39 1.10 15.30
N LEU A 153 17.17 1.89 16.04
CA LEU A 153 18.30 2.64 15.46
C LEU A 153 19.41 1.72 14.95
N LEU A 154 19.90 0.80 15.79
CA LEU A 154 20.91 -0.19 15.40
C LEU A 154 20.42 -1.07 14.24
N LEU A 155 19.12 -1.36 14.23
CA LEU A 155 18.45 -2.11 13.16
C LEU A 155 18.48 -1.35 11.83
N LEU A 156 18.13 -0.06 11.83
CA LEU A 156 18.19 0.77 10.63
C LEU A 156 19.63 0.94 10.15
N GLU A 157 20.57 1.19 11.06
CA GLU A 157 22.00 1.27 10.74
C GLU A 157 22.53 -0.01 10.08
N ASP A 158 22.18 -1.18 10.63
CA ASP A 158 22.55 -2.47 10.06
C ASP A 158 22.00 -2.64 8.65
N LEU A 159 20.70 -2.43 8.47
CA LEU A 159 20.02 -2.64 7.18
C LEU A 159 20.50 -1.66 6.11
N LEU A 160 20.71 -0.39 6.45
CA LEU A 160 21.30 0.58 5.53
C LEU A 160 22.78 0.24 5.24
N GLY A 161 23.52 -0.25 6.24
CA GLY A 161 24.88 -0.75 6.06
C GLY A 161 24.95 -1.95 5.11
N VAL A 162 23.98 -2.88 5.17
CA VAL A 162 23.83 -3.98 4.19
C VAL A 162 23.61 -3.41 2.79
N MET A 163 22.71 -2.43 2.63
CA MET A 163 22.47 -1.79 1.34
C MET A 163 23.75 -1.16 0.79
N ASP A 164 24.48 -0.40 1.61
CA ASP A 164 25.71 0.29 1.20
C ASP A 164 26.81 -0.71 0.79
N ARG A 165 27.01 -1.78 1.58
CA ARG A 165 28.01 -2.81 1.30
C ARG A 165 27.73 -3.53 -0.01
N PHE A 166 26.49 -3.97 -0.24
CA PHE A 166 26.17 -4.87 -1.34
C PHE A 166 25.68 -4.18 -2.62
N LEU A 167 25.46 -2.87 -2.60
CA LEU A 167 25.06 -2.10 -3.79
C LEU A 167 26.12 -2.14 -4.90
N LEU A 168 27.41 -2.11 -4.55
CA LEU A 168 28.51 -1.96 -5.51
C LEU A 168 29.30 -3.26 -5.76
N VAL A 169 28.93 -4.37 -5.11
CA VAL A 169 29.66 -5.64 -5.22
C VAL A 169 29.56 -6.21 -6.64
N GLN A 170 30.73 -6.46 -7.25
CA GLN A 170 30.82 -6.85 -8.66
C GLN A 170 30.49 -8.33 -8.93
N THR A 171 30.57 -9.24 -7.95
CA THR A 171 30.36 -10.69 -8.17
C THR A 171 29.86 -11.44 -6.92
N PRO A 172 28.89 -12.36 -7.03
CA PRO A 172 27.86 -12.44 -8.07
C PRO A 172 26.77 -11.39 -7.81
N ARG A 173 26.74 -10.32 -8.64
CA ARG A 173 25.80 -9.18 -8.56
C ARG A 173 24.36 -9.56 -8.22
N ARG A 174 23.85 -10.67 -8.78
CA ARG A 174 22.46 -11.11 -8.55
C ARG A 174 22.14 -11.41 -7.08
N ARG A 175 23.04 -12.10 -6.36
CA ARG A 175 22.80 -12.42 -4.94
C ARG A 175 23.00 -11.20 -4.05
N ALA A 176 24.05 -10.40 -4.31
CA ALA A 176 24.30 -9.14 -3.61
C ALA A 176 23.12 -8.16 -3.76
N HIS A 177 22.58 -8.00 -4.98
CA HIS A 177 21.36 -7.24 -5.22
C HIS A 177 20.15 -7.80 -4.46
N GLY A 178 20.04 -9.12 -4.34
CA GLY A 178 19.02 -9.78 -3.52
C GLY A 178 19.09 -9.33 -2.05
N LEU A 179 20.29 -9.16 -1.49
CA LEU A 179 20.48 -8.64 -0.12
C LEU A 179 19.97 -7.21 0.02
N VAL A 180 20.25 -6.34 -0.96
CA VAL A 180 19.75 -4.95 -0.98
C VAL A 180 18.21 -4.94 -0.98
N VAL A 181 17.59 -5.82 -1.78
CA VAL A 181 16.13 -5.95 -1.82
C VAL A 181 15.56 -6.45 -0.50
N LEU A 182 16.16 -7.50 0.09
CA LEU A 182 15.74 -8.04 1.39
C LEU A 182 15.85 -7.00 2.50
N ALA A 183 16.95 -6.22 2.52
CA ALA A 183 17.15 -5.17 3.50
C ALA A 183 16.02 -4.13 3.43
N LEU A 184 15.67 -3.64 2.23
CA LEU A 184 14.57 -2.69 2.07
C LEU A 184 13.21 -3.28 2.45
N ARG A 185 12.95 -4.56 2.13
CA ARG A 185 11.71 -5.23 2.53
C ARG A 185 11.54 -5.32 4.04
N ILE A 186 12.63 -5.58 4.76
CA ILE A 186 12.62 -5.54 6.23
C ILE A 186 12.31 -4.11 6.69
N ILE A 187 12.92 -3.08 6.11
CA ILE A 187 12.60 -1.67 6.43
C ILE A 187 11.11 -1.38 6.17
N VAL A 188 10.55 -1.82 5.04
CA VAL A 188 9.12 -1.68 4.74
C VAL A 188 8.26 -2.35 5.80
N ALA A 189 8.60 -3.57 6.23
CA ALA A 189 7.88 -4.28 7.27
C ALA A 189 7.91 -3.53 8.60
N LEU A 190 9.05 -2.94 8.96
CA LEU A 190 9.20 -2.11 10.16
C LEU A 190 8.31 -0.86 10.12
N TYR A 191 8.27 -0.18 8.96
CA TYR A 191 7.47 1.04 8.77
C TYR A 191 5.97 0.79 8.58
N SER A 192 5.58 -0.42 8.17
CA SER A 192 4.18 -0.80 7.94
C SER A 192 3.44 -1.29 9.19
N SER A 193 4.14 -1.48 10.30
CA SER A 193 3.57 -2.08 11.51
C SER A 193 2.45 -1.22 12.12
N PRO A 194 1.28 -1.80 12.45
CA PRO A 194 0.11 -1.07 12.95
C PRO A 194 0.26 -0.52 14.38
N ARG A 195 1.40 -0.78 15.04
CA ARG A 195 1.73 -0.26 16.37
C ARG A 195 2.56 1.02 16.25
N PRO A 196 1.97 2.20 16.52
CA PRO A 196 2.70 3.47 16.41
C PRO A 196 3.82 3.59 17.45
N THR A 197 3.95 2.66 18.40
CA THR A 197 4.99 2.70 19.44
C THR A 197 6.39 2.32 18.96
N GLY A 198 6.55 1.63 17.82
CA GLY A 198 7.86 1.53 17.15
C GLY A 198 8.29 2.86 16.51
N LEU A 199 7.31 3.69 16.15
CA LEU A 199 7.48 5.05 15.65
C LEU A 199 7.40 6.12 16.75
N MET A 200 7.13 5.75 18.02
CA MET A 200 7.26 6.67 19.17
C MET A 200 8.72 7.05 19.48
N LEU A 201 9.70 6.52 18.75
CA LEU A 201 11.03 7.14 18.64
C LEU A 201 11.00 8.52 17.95
N PHE A 202 9.93 8.85 17.22
CA PHE A 202 9.82 10.09 16.44
C PHE A 202 8.63 10.98 16.80
N ASP A 203 7.81 10.58 17.77
CA ASP A 203 6.59 11.30 18.17
C ASP A 203 6.63 11.84 19.61
N GLY A 204 7.83 12.20 20.08
CA GLY A 204 8.04 12.93 21.33
C GLY A 204 9.36 13.73 21.29
N GLU A 205 9.27 15.05 21.16
CA GLU A 205 10.35 16.05 21.32
C GLU A 205 11.67 15.89 20.53
N ARG A 206 11.79 14.95 19.58
CA ARG A 206 12.91 14.89 18.61
C ARG A 206 12.45 14.58 17.18
N SER A 207 11.94 15.61 16.49
CA SER A 207 11.66 15.57 15.04
C SER A 207 12.92 15.40 14.19
N SER A 208 14.12 15.67 14.72
CA SER A 208 15.38 15.66 13.96
C SER A 208 15.86 14.27 13.54
N GLU A 209 15.68 13.25 14.38
CA GLU A 209 16.18 11.89 14.09
C GLU A 209 15.32 11.20 13.02
N GLY A 210 13.99 11.34 13.07
CA GLY A 210 13.10 10.77 12.05
C GLY A 210 13.30 11.42 10.69
N VAL A 211 13.47 12.74 10.68
CA VAL A 211 13.84 13.52 9.50
C VAL A 211 15.19 13.08 8.92
N LYS A 212 16.20 12.84 9.77
CA LYS A 212 17.51 12.31 9.35
C LYS A 212 17.35 10.95 8.67
N TRP A 213 16.63 10.02 9.30
CA TRP A 213 16.44 8.66 8.75
C TRP A 213 15.62 8.65 7.46
N ALA A 214 14.56 9.44 7.37
CA ALA A 214 13.79 9.58 6.14
C ALA A 214 14.69 10.01 4.96
N ARG A 215 15.60 10.97 5.19
CA ARG A 215 16.58 11.40 4.18
C ARG A 215 17.60 10.31 3.86
N GLU A 216 18.12 9.62 4.87
CA GLU A 216 19.16 8.61 4.70
C GLU A 216 18.66 7.36 3.96
N ILE A 217 17.43 6.93 4.26
CA ILE A 217 16.70 5.88 3.53
C ILE A 217 16.45 6.33 2.10
N SER A 218 15.90 7.53 1.89
CA SER A 218 15.58 8.04 0.55
C SER A 218 16.81 8.13 -0.35
N LYS A 219 17.94 8.60 0.20
CA LYS A 219 19.23 8.64 -0.50
C LYS A 219 19.65 7.25 -0.99
N ARG A 220 19.61 6.24 -0.12
CA ARG A 220 19.96 4.86 -0.48
C ARG A 220 18.97 4.22 -1.43
N MET A 221 17.69 4.53 -1.29
CA MET A 221 16.65 4.10 -2.25
C MET A 221 16.94 4.61 -3.66
N LEU A 222 17.36 5.87 -3.82
CA LEU A 222 17.76 6.41 -5.13
C LEU A 222 19.03 5.76 -5.65
N GLN A 223 20.07 5.65 -4.82
CA GLN A 223 21.34 5.01 -5.20
C GLN A 223 21.15 3.55 -5.63
N SER A 224 20.17 2.86 -5.05
CA SER A 224 19.85 1.46 -5.35
C SER A 224 18.72 1.28 -6.37
N PHE A 225 18.15 2.34 -6.94
CA PHE A 225 16.98 2.23 -7.83
C PHE A 225 17.22 1.27 -9.02
N ALA A 226 18.42 1.26 -9.60
CA ALA A 226 18.77 0.35 -10.70
C ALA A 226 18.77 -1.14 -10.29
N VAL A 227 18.85 -1.45 -9.00
CA VAL A 227 18.68 -2.80 -8.47
C VAL A 227 17.21 -3.17 -8.40
N PHE A 228 16.38 -2.28 -7.86
CA PHE A 228 14.94 -2.50 -7.67
C PHE A 228 14.17 -2.49 -8.99
N ASN A 229 14.55 -1.62 -9.92
CA ASN A 229 13.90 -1.50 -11.23
C ASN A 229 14.23 -2.66 -12.19
N LYS A 230 14.57 -3.85 -11.69
CA LYS A 230 14.87 -5.05 -12.49
C LYS A 230 13.85 -6.17 -12.34
N ASP A 231 13.10 -6.16 -11.24
CA ASP A 231 12.19 -7.21 -10.82
C ASP A 231 10.89 -6.61 -10.28
N VAL A 232 9.75 -7.27 -10.57
CA VAL A 232 8.41 -6.77 -10.22
C VAL A 232 8.23 -6.67 -8.71
N ASP A 233 8.64 -7.68 -7.96
CA ASP A 233 8.45 -7.67 -6.51
C ASP A 233 9.42 -6.71 -5.81
N ALA A 234 10.62 -6.54 -6.38
CA ALA A 234 11.58 -5.54 -5.91
C ALA A 234 11.05 -4.12 -6.12
N VAL A 235 10.65 -3.74 -7.34
CA VAL A 235 10.13 -2.38 -7.60
C VAL A 235 8.86 -2.08 -6.80
N ARG A 236 8.01 -3.09 -6.56
CA ARG A 236 6.83 -2.94 -5.67
C ARG A 236 7.22 -2.64 -4.23
N SER A 237 8.26 -3.30 -3.71
CA SER A 237 8.78 -3.02 -2.36
C SER A 237 9.33 -1.60 -2.26
N TRP A 238 10.02 -1.15 -3.32
CA TRP A 238 10.55 0.21 -3.44
C TRP A 238 9.45 1.28 -3.49
N LEU A 239 8.39 1.05 -4.28
CA LEU A 239 7.21 1.92 -4.34
C LEU A 239 6.44 1.95 -3.01
N ALA A 240 6.30 0.80 -2.34
CA ALA A 240 5.67 0.72 -1.03
C ALA A 240 6.43 1.58 0.01
N MET A 241 7.76 1.49 0.02
CA MET A 241 8.58 2.34 0.90
C MET A 241 8.44 3.82 0.56
N THR A 242 8.42 4.16 -0.73
CA THR A 242 8.23 5.56 -1.19
C THR A 242 6.92 6.14 -0.65
N LEU A 243 5.83 5.37 -0.76
CA LEU A 243 4.53 5.78 -0.24
C LEU A 243 4.51 5.88 1.29
N LEU A 244 5.20 4.99 2.01
CA LEU A 244 5.34 5.07 3.47
C LEU A 244 6.11 6.32 3.90
N LEU A 245 7.22 6.63 3.23
CA LEU A 245 8.01 7.83 3.50
C LEU A 245 7.23 9.10 3.21
N LEU A 246 6.47 9.16 2.11
CA LEU A 246 5.62 10.32 1.81
C LEU A 246 4.52 10.51 2.86
N ARG A 247 3.92 9.43 3.35
CA ARG A 247 2.87 9.51 4.39
C ARG A 247 3.40 9.99 5.73
N GLN A 248 4.62 9.60 6.10
CA GLN A 248 5.19 9.89 7.42
C GLN A 248 6.06 11.16 7.43
N TYR A 249 6.81 11.40 6.36
CA TYR A 249 7.79 12.49 6.21
C TYR A 249 7.66 13.17 4.83
N PRO A 250 6.50 13.77 4.51
CA PRO A 250 6.19 14.25 3.16
C PRO A 250 7.22 15.26 2.62
N VAL A 251 7.66 16.21 3.44
CA VAL A 251 8.65 17.23 3.04
C VAL A 251 9.98 16.56 2.67
N GLN A 252 10.52 15.72 3.55
CA GLN A 252 11.82 15.09 3.36
C GLN A 252 11.80 14.12 2.17
N ALA A 253 10.72 13.35 2.03
CA ALA A 253 10.55 12.41 0.92
C ALA A 253 10.49 13.14 -0.42
N LEU A 254 9.81 14.28 -0.51
CA LEU A 254 9.79 15.10 -1.73
C LEU A 254 11.16 15.73 -2.02
N GLU A 255 11.78 16.37 -1.03
CA GLU A 255 13.10 17.01 -1.19
C GLU A 255 14.18 16.03 -1.64
N SER A 256 14.08 14.76 -1.24
CA SER A 256 15.06 13.72 -1.56
C SER A 256 14.67 12.91 -2.79
N LEU A 257 13.53 12.23 -2.80
CA LEU A 257 13.11 11.31 -3.88
C LEU A 257 12.60 12.02 -5.15
N PHE A 258 12.21 13.28 -5.03
CA PHE A 258 11.64 14.08 -6.12
C PHE A 258 12.37 15.42 -6.29
N SER A 259 13.62 15.51 -5.82
CA SER A 259 14.39 16.74 -5.86
C SER A 259 14.49 17.31 -7.28
N PRO A 260 14.11 18.57 -7.52
CA PRO A 260 14.16 19.20 -8.85
C PRO A 260 15.58 19.41 -9.38
N THR A 261 16.61 19.21 -8.55
CA THR A 261 18.02 19.43 -8.91
C THR A 261 18.71 18.20 -9.50
N GLN A 262 18.12 17.00 -9.33
CA GLN A 262 18.69 15.76 -9.85
C GLN A 262 17.79 15.21 -10.95
N SER A 263 18.35 15.11 -12.16
CA SER A 263 17.71 14.63 -13.39
C SER A 263 17.43 13.12 -13.41
N ALA A 264 16.98 12.54 -12.29
CA ALA A 264 16.67 11.13 -12.16
C ALA A 264 15.18 10.96 -11.81
N TRP A 265 14.31 11.23 -12.79
CA TRP A 265 12.88 10.95 -12.70
C TRP A 265 12.62 9.45 -12.81
N TRP A 266 12.97 8.74 -11.75
CA TRP A 266 12.86 7.28 -11.64
C TRP A 266 11.46 6.78 -12.01
N PHE A 267 10.39 7.57 -11.82
CA PHE A 267 9.03 7.17 -12.18
C PHE A 267 8.86 6.98 -13.68
N ILE A 268 9.52 7.79 -14.53
CA ILE A 268 9.46 7.61 -16.00
C ILE A 268 10.08 6.25 -16.35
N LEU A 269 11.21 5.92 -15.73
CA LEU A 269 11.88 4.62 -15.91
C LEU A 269 11.05 3.44 -15.37
N VAL A 270 10.17 3.67 -14.39
CA VAL A 270 9.20 2.65 -13.94
C VAL A 270 8.09 2.50 -14.97
N ILE A 271 7.54 3.60 -15.50
CA ILE A 271 6.46 3.57 -16.50
C ILE A 271 6.96 2.89 -17.77
N ASP A 272 8.06 3.36 -18.35
CA ASP A 272 8.64 2.80 -19.59
C ASP A 272 8.88 1.29 -19.48
N ARG A 273 9.39 0.84 -18.33
CA ARG A 273 9.71 -0.57 -18.14
C ARG A 273 8.51 -1.45 -17.76
N TRP A 274 7.57 -0.93 -16.99
CA TRP A 274 6.53 -1.73 -16.31
C TRP A 274 5.11 -1.30 -16.66
N GLN A 275 4.90 -0.54 -17.74
CA GLN A 275 3.58 -0.07 -18.16
C GLN A 275 2.54 -1.18 -18.23
N SER A 276 2.93 -2.40 -18.62
CA SER A 276 2.04 -3.57 -18.73
C SER A 276 1.77 -4.30 -17.41
N GLN A 277 2.39 -3.89 -16.30
CA GLN A 277 2.25 -4.54 -14.98
C GLN A 277 1.31 -3.72 -14.09
N ALA A 278 0.03 -4.08 -14.08
CA ALA A 278 -1.02 -3.31 -13.39
C ALA A 278 -0.76 -3.10 -11.88
N ASN A 279 -0.16 -4.08 -11.20
CA ASN A 279 0.19 -3.99 -9.77
C ASN A 279 1.31 -2.96 -9.49
N VAL A 280 2.30 -2.87 -10.38
CA VAL A 280 3.38 -1.86 -10.32
C VAL A 280 2.79 -0.49 -10.64
N MET A 281 2.02 -0.40 -11.74
CA MET A 281 1.42 0.85 -12.18
C MET A 281 0.44 1.43 -11.17
N SER A 282 -0.42 0.61 -10.57
CA SER A 282 -1.34 1.03 -9.50
C SER A 282 -0.57 1.61 -8.30
N SER A 283 0.53 0.96 -7.89
CA SER A 283 1.36 1.43 -6.77
C SER A 283 2.09 2.74 -7.10
N LEU A 284 2.59 2.88 -8.34
CA LEU A 284 3.22 4.10 -8.82
C LEU A 284 2.24 5.26 -8.86
N LEU A 285 1.08 5.07 -9.48
CA LEU A 285 0.06 6.10 -9.60
C LEU A 285 -0.47 6.50 -8.23
N ALA A 286 -0.70 5.56 -7.31
CA ALA A 286 -1.06 5.88 -5.93
C ALA A 286 0.00 6.75 -5.21
N THR A 287 1.28 6.54 -5.51
CA THR A 287 2.38 7.39 -5.01
C THR A 287 2.25 8.81 -5.55
N LEU A 288 2.02 8.97 -6.86
CA LEU A 288 1.81 10.27 -7.49
C LEU A 288 0.53 10.95 -6.96
N THR A 289 -0.60 10.23 -6.88
CA THR A 289 -1.86 10.72 -6.31
C THR A 289 -1.63 11.31 -4.92
N HIS A 290 -0.86 10.61 -4.08
CA HIS A 290 -0.59 11.07 -2.72
C HIS A 290 0.21 12.37 -2.70
N ILE A 291 1.24 12.51 -3.54
CA ILE A 291 2.04 13.75 -3.66
C ILE A 291 1.14 14.95 -3.96
N PHE A 292 0.23 14.81 -4.91
CA PHE A 292 -0.65 15.91 -5.32
C PHE A 292 -1.80 16.17 -4.35
N ALA A 293 -2.17 15.17 -3.53
CA ALA A 293 -3.18 15.30 -2.49
C ALA A 293 -2.62 15.88 -1.17
N LEU A 294 -1.31 16.12 -1.05
CA LEU A 294 -0.72 16.70 0.16
C LEU A 294 -1.27 18.11 0.38
N PRO A 295 -1.74 18.46 1.60
CA PRO A 295 -2.32 19.77 1.86
C PRO A 295 -1.34 20.91 1.53
N ASN A 296 -1.88 22.02 1.01
CA ASN A 296 -1.16 23.26 0.68
C ASN A 296 -0.20 23.73 1.80
N ASN A 297 -0.61 23.62 3.06
CA ASN A 297 0.18 24.06 4.21
C ASN A 297 1.34 23.12 4.59
N THR A 298 1.49 21.96 3.95
CA THR A 298 2.40 20.90 4.41
C THR A 298 3.84 21.11 3.95
N ILE A 299 4.04 21.70 2.77
CA ILE A 299 5.34 21.78 2.07
C ILE A 299 5.66 23.22 1.62
N GLY A 300 4.79 24.18 1.91
CA GLY A 300 4.83 25.50 1.30
C GLY A 300 4.30 25.44 -0.12
N ASP A 301 3.38 26.33 -0.45
CA ASP A 301 2.68 26.34 -1.75
C ASP A 301 3.66 26.39 -2.92
N GLU A 302 4.76 27.13 -2.77
CA GLU A 302 5.80 27.31 -3.78
C GLU A 302 6.48 26.00 -4.18
N ILE A 303 6.78 25.10 -3.24
CA ILE A 303 7.48 23.84 -3.55
C ILE A 303 6.53 22.86 -4.23
N GLN A 304 5.26 22.78 -3.79
CA GLN A 304 4.28 21.92 -4.44
C GLN A 304 3.89 22.43 -5.83
N LEU A 305 3.75 23.74 -6.01
CA LEU A 305 3.51 24.36 -7.31
C LEU A 305 4.72 24.15 -8.21
N ALA A 306 5.95 24.42 -7.75
CA ALA A 306 7.17 24.18 -8.52
C ALA A 306 7.34 22.70 -8.89
N LEU A 307 7.00 21.76 -7.99
CA LEU A 307 7.03 20.34 -8.29
C LEU A 307 5.98 19.96 -9.32
N ALA A 308 4.73 20.44 -9.16
CA ALA A 308 3.66 20.18 -10.12
C ALA A 308 3.99 20.79 -11.49
N GLU A 309 4.46 22.02 -11.54
CA GLU A 309 4.93 22.68 -12.75
C GLU A 309 6.09 21.93 -13.38
N LYS A 310 7.08 21.49 -12.61
CA LYS A 310 8.22 20.74 -13.13
C LYS A 310 7.80 19.38 -13.70
N LEU A 311 6.99 18.63 -12.97
CA LEU A 311 6.48 17.33 -13.41
C LEU A 311 5.59 17.45 -14.65
N ILE A 312 4.70 18.44 -14.68
CA ILE A 312 3.74 18.60 -15.76
C ILE A 312 4.34 19.30 -16.98
N CYS A 313 5.22 20.29 -16.79
CA CYS A 313 5.74 21.14 -17.86
C CYS A 313 7.12 20.72 -18.36
N GLU A 314 8.02 20.20 -17.52
CA GLU A 314 9.35 19.75 -17.98
C GLU A 314 9.36 18.27 -18.36
N GLN A 315 8.44 17.46 -17.84
CA GLN A 315 8.46 16.00 -18.00
C GLN A 315 7.21 15.43 -18.68
N ASP A 316 6.34 16.30 -19.21
CA ASP A 316 5.10 15.94 -19.89
C ASP A 316 4.27 14.88 -19.15
N LEU A 317 4.29 14.90 -17.81
CA LEU A 317 3.65 13.87 -17.00
C LEU A 317 2.15 13.75 -17.31
N LEU A 318 1.51 14.84 -17.74
CA LEU A 318 0.13 14.82 -18.22
C LEU A 318 -0.05 13.93 -19.45
N ASP A 319 0.82 14.04 -20.44
CA ASP A 319 0.78 13.20 -21.64
C ASP A 319 1.16 11.75 -21.31
N ILE A 320 2.12 11.55 -20.40
CA ILE A 320 2.48 10.21 -19.91
C ILE A 320 1.29 9.54 -19.22
N VAL A 321 0.59 10.23 -18.31
CA VAL A 321 -0.60 9.71 -17.64
C VAL A 321 -1.72 9.44 -18.65
N CYS A 322 -1.90 10.30 -19.66
CA CYS A 322 -2.82 10.02 -20.76
C CYS A 322 -2.43 8.75 -21.52
N GLY A 323 -1.15 8.52 -21.79
CA GLY A 323 -0.66 7.29 -22.42
C GLY A 323 -0.90 6.03 -21.57
N VAL A 324 -0.79 6.14 -20.25
CA VAL A 324 -1.18 5.06 -19.32
C VAL A 324 -2.68 4.80 -19.39
N ILE A 325 -3.51 5.84 -19.38
CA ILE A 325 -4.96 5.71 -19.55
C ILE A 325 -5.29 5.03 -20.89
N ASP A 326 -4.62 5.43 -21.97
CA ASP A 326 -4.79 4.84 -23.30
C ASP A 326 -4.46 3.35 -23.33
N HIS A 327 -3.38 2.97 -22.63
CA HIS A 327 -2.94 1.58 -22.53
C HIS A 327 -3.96 0.71 -21.79
N TYR A 328 -4.53 1.21 -20.69
CA TYR A 328 -5.45 0.47 -19.83
C TYR A 328 -6.94 0.65 -20.20
N ARG A 329 -7.28 1.46 -21.22
CA ARG A 329 -8.68 1.67 -21.64
C ARG A 329 -9.28 0.49 -22.40
N ASN A 330 -8.43 -0.34 -23.02
CA ASN A 330 -8.84 -1.46 -23.87
C ASN A 330 -8.60 -2.80 -23.17
N GLU A 331 -9.48 -3.75 -23.45
CA GLU A 331 -9.64 -5.07 -22.84
C GLU A 331 -10.53 -5.09 -21.59
N THR A 332 -11.28 -6.19 -21.48
CA THR A 332 -12.21 -6.53 -20.41
C THR A 332 -11.63 -6.23 -19.02
N LEU A 333 -11.95 -5.05 -18.50
CA LEU A 333 -11.35 -4.49 -17.28
C LEU A 333 -11.35 -5.48 -16.12
N MET A 334 -10.19 -6.07 -15.86
CA MET A 334 -9.94 -6.83 -14.64
C MET A 334 -9.90 -5.87 -13.46
N VAL A 335 -10.15 -6.36 -12.25
CA VAL A 335 -10.22 -5.54 -11.01
C VAL A 335 -8.95 -4.69 -10.80
N LEU A 336 -7.78 -5.19 -11.22
CA LEU A 336 -6.49 -4.50 -11.11
C LEU A 336 -6.32 -3.38 -12.15
N GLU A 337 -6.77 -3.58 -13.38
CA GLU A 337 -6.71 -2.57 -14.44
C GLU A 337 -7.65 -1.40 -14.12
N CYS A 338 -8.82 -1.70 -13.55
CA CYS A 338 -9.67 -0.70 -12.91
C CYS A 338 -8.91 0.09 -11.83
N SER A 339 -8.08 -0.54 -10.99
CA SER A 339 -7.34 0.20 -9.98
C SER A 339 -6.33 1.19 -10.58
N VAL A 340 -5.70 0.83 -11.70
CA VAL A 340 -4.76 1.70 -12.43
C VAL A 340 -5.50 2.90 -13.02
N LEU A 341 -6.62 2.67 -13.71
CA LEU A 341 -7.44 3.74 -14.27
C LEU A 341 -7.97 4.67 -13.17
N LEU A 342 -8.43 4.14 -12.04
CA LEU A 342 -8.92 4.95 -10.93
C LEU A 342 -7.82 5.88 -10.38
N GLU A 343 -6.60 5.35 -10.17
CA GLU A 343 -5.50 6.17 -9.68
C GLU A 343 -5.04 7.21 -10.72
N ALA A 344 -5.02 6.87 -12.01
CA ALA A 344 -4.74 7.83 -13.07
C ALA A 344 -5.77 8.99 -13.09
N ILE A 345 -7.06 8.64 -12.97
CA ILE A 345 -8.16 9.62 -12.85
C ILE A 345 -7.97 10.47 -11.60
N ARG A 346 -7.60 9.89 -10.45
CA ARG A 346 -7.35 10.65 -9.22
C ARG A 346 -6.21 11.65 -9.37
N ILE A 347 -5.12 11.29 -10.04
CA ILE A 347 -4.03 12.23 -10.34
C ILE A 347 -4.56 13.43 -11.12
N ILE A 348 -5.30 13.17 -12.21
CA ILE A 348 -5.91 14.22 -13.03
C ILE A 348 -6.86 15.08 -12.19
N ARG A 349 -7.68 14.46 -11.34
CA ARG A 349 -8.58 15.17 -10.42
C ARG A 349 -7.80 16.13 -9.52
N GLN A 350 -6.72 15.68 -8.87
CA GLN A 350 -5.89 16.53 -8.00
C GLN A 350 -5.22 17.69 -8.75
N TRP A 351 -4.83 17.48 -10.01
CA TRP A 351 -4.25 18.54 -10.83
C TRP A 351 -5.27 19.56 -11.32
N SER A 352 -6.41 19.07 -11.81
CA SER A 352 -7.49 19.92 -12.32
C SER A 352 -8.01 20.88 -11.24
N GLU A 353 -7.93 20.50 -9.96
CA GLU A 353 -8.28 21.38 -8.83
C GLU A 353 -7.44 22.64 -8.72
N ARG A 354 -6.26 22.69 -9.36
CA ARG A 354 -5.33 23.82 -9.29
C ARG A 354 -5.58 24.76 -10.48
N PRO A 355 -6.15 25.96 -10.28
CA PRO A 355 -6.50 26.87 -11.38
C PRO A 355 -5.31 27.24 -12.28
N ALA A 356 -4.11 27.36 -11.70
CA ALA A 356 -2.88 27.69 -12.42
C ALA A 356 -2.50 26.64 -13.49
N LEU A 357 -2.98 25.40 -13.37
CA LEU A 357 -2.66 24.30 -14.29
C LEU A 357 -3.71 24.11 -15.40
N LEU A 358 -4.88 24.77 -15.32
CA LEU A 358 -5.98 24.55 -16.27
C LEU A 358 -5.61 24.88 -17.73
N THR A 359 -4.78 25.89 -17.94
CA THR A 359 -4.29 26.26 -19.28
C THR A 359 -3.45 25.16 -19.93
N ARG A 360 -2.81 24.30 -19.14
CA ARG A 360 -2.07 23.12 -19.65
C ARG A 360 -3.00 22.00 -20.10
N PHE A 361 -4.10 21.78 -19.38
CA PHE A 361 -5.13 20.85 -19.82
C PHE A 361 -5.76 21.29 -21.15
N GLU A 362 -6.00 22.59 -21.30
CA GLU A 362 -6.58 23.16 -22.52
C GLU A 362 -5.66 23.04 -23.74
N THR A 363 -4.34 23.18 -23.53
CA THR A 363 -3.35 23.14 -24.61
C THR A 363 -2.85 21.74 -24.95
N SER A 364 -3.08 20.73 -24.10
CA SER A 364 -2.64 19.35 -24.34
C SER A 364 -3.53 18.64 -25.37
N ARG A 365 -2.89 18.10 -26.41
CA ARG A 365 -3.55 17.24 -27.40
C ARG A 365 -3.99 15.91 -26.80
N SER A 366 -3.23 15.35 -25.86
CA SER A 366 -3.56 14.08 -25.21
C SER A 366 -4.81 14.21 -24.34
N VAL A 367 -5.02 15.38 -23.71
CA VAL A 367 -6.26 15.66 -22.99
C VAL A 367 -7.47 15.63 -23.93
N ALA A 368 -7.38 16.32 -25.06
CA ALA A 368 -8.46 16.38 -26.05
C ALA A 368 -8.73 15.03 -26.73
N ASN A 369 -7.67 14.30 -27.11
CA ASN A 369 -7.77 13.11 -27.97
C ASN A 369 -7.85 11.78 -27.20
N ILE A 370 -7.40 11.74 -25.95
CA ILE A 370 -7.33 10.51 -25.15
C ILE A 370 -8.16 10.66 -23.88
N MET A 371 -7.80 11.59 -23.01
CA MET A 371 -8.36 11.69 -21.66
C MET A 371 -9.87 11.95 -21.69
N LEU A 372 -10.31 13.02 -22.37
CA LEU A 372 -11.72 13.39 -22.43
C LEU A 372 -12.59 12.29 -23.07
N PRO A 373 -12.22 11.70 -24.23
CA PRO A 373 -12.94 10.55 -24.78
C PRO A 373 -13.07 9.38 -23.79
N VAL A 374 -11.98 9.00 -23.11
CA VAL A 374 -12.01 7.88 -22.15
C VAL A 374 -12.93 8.19 -20.96
N LEU A 375 -12.88 9.40 -20.39
CA LEU A 375 -13.78 9.81 -19.31
C LEU A 375 -15.25 9.73 -19.75
N ILE A 376 -15.56 10.18 -20.97
CA ILE A 376 -16.91 10.13 -21.55
C ILE A 376 -17.37 8.68 -21.79
N ASP A 377 -16.48 7.83 -22.30
CA ASP A 377 -16.74 6.41 -22.55
C ASP A 377 -16.99 5.64 -21.26
N LEU A 378 -16.21 5.92 -20.20
CA LEU A 378 -16.44 5.35 -18.88
C LEU A 378 -17.81 5.77 -18.33
N LEU A 379 -18.20 7.05 -18.45
CA LEU A 379 -19.54 7.51 -18.08
C LEU A 379 -20.65 6.82 -18.89
N ASP A 380 -20.45 6.56 -20.19
CA ASP A 380 -21.40 5.83 -21.04
C ASP A 380 -21.54 4.36 -20.61
N LEU A 381 -20.41 3.70 -20.30
CA LEU A 381 -20.39 2.33 -19.77
C LEU A 381 -21.21 2.24 -18.48
N HIS A 382 -21.06 3.21 -17.58
CA HIS A 382 -21.87 3.32 -16.36
C HIS A 382 -23.35 3.55 -16.68
N ALA A 383 -23.67 4.44 -17.61
CA ALA A 383 -25.06 4.74 -17.98
C ALA A 383 -25.78 3.55 -18.64
N LYS A 384 -25.03 2.61 -19.25
CA LYS A 384 -25.55 1.39 -19.87
C LYS A 384 -25.76 0.23 -18.87
N GLN A 385 -25.07 0.22 -17.73
CA GLN A 385 -25.24 -0.78 -16.67
C GLN A 385 -26.50 -0.45 -15.84
N SER A 386 -27.65 -0.89 -16.34
CA SER A 386 -28.99 -0.44 -15.96
C SER A 386 -29.58 -1.06 -14.67
N LEU A 387 -28.89 -1.03 -13.52
CA LEU A 387 -29.53 -1.30 -12.21
C LEU A 387 -28.77 -0.64 -11.02
N PRO A 388 -29.37 0.34 -10.32
CA PRO A 388 -28.78 0.96 -9.12
C PRO A 388 -28.59 0.00 -7.93
N SER A 389 -29.35 -1.11 -7.88
CA SER A 389 -29.32 -2.06 -6.76
C SER A 389 -28.16 -3.05 -6.77
N ALA A 390 -27.36 -3.08 -7.85
CA ALA A 390 -26.18 -3.94 -8.00
C ALA A 390 -24.87 -3.15 -8.17
N MET A 391 -24.89 -1.83 -7.89
CA MET A 391 -23.67 -1.03 -8.01
C MET A 391 -22.67 -1.40 -6.92
N SER A 392 -21.48 -1.86 -7.33
CA SER A 392 -20.37 -1.98 -6.41
C SER A 392 -19.95 -0.58 -5.93
N PRO A 393 -19.64 -0.37 -4.63
CA PRO A 393 -19.20 0.92 -4.09
C PRO A 393 -18.00 1.53 -4.85
N LYS A 394 -17.17 0.69 -5.48
CA LYS A 394 -16.02 1.12 -6.29
C LYS A 394 -16.43 1.85 -7.56
N LEU A 395 -17.53 1.42 -8.18
CA LEU A 395 -18.04 1.99 -9.44
C LEU A 395 -18.58 3.42 -9.25
N LEU A 396 -19.21 3.67 -8.09
CA LEU A 396 -19.67 5.00 -7.71
C LEU A 396 -18.48 5.96 -7.56
N VAL A 397 -17.42 5.53 -6.88
CA VAL A 397 -16.19 6.34 -6.69
C VAL A 397 -15.62 6.77 -8.05
N PHE A 398 -15.60 5.88 -9.04
CA PHE A 398 -15.16 6.22 -10.40
C PHE A 398 -15.95 7.36 -11.02
N VAL A 399 -17.28 7.25 -11.04
CA VAL A 399 -18.17 8.28 -11.61
C VAL A 399 -17.95 9.63 -10.93
N LEU A 400 -17.78 9.62 -9.61
CA LEU A 400 -17.59 10.83 -8.81
C LEU A 400 -16.28 11.55 -9.14
N GLU A 401 -15.17 10.80 -9.25
CA GLU A 401 -13.88 11.37 -9.64
C GLU A 401 -13.95 11.98 -11.05
N ILE A 402 -14.63 11.31 -11.99
CA ILE A 402 -14.83 11.85 -13.36
C ILE A 402 -15.63 13.15 -13.33
N LEU A 403 -16.73 13.20 -12.60
CA LEU A 403 -17.57 14.41 -12.50
C LEU A 403 -16.81 15.58 -11.87
N LEU A 404 -15.96 15.31 -10.87
CA LEU A 404 -15.09 16.32 -10.27
C LEU A 404 -14.03 16.83 -11.26
N ILE A 405 -13.46 15.97 -12.11
CA ILE A 405 -12.54 16.43 -13.16
C ILE A 405 -13.27 17.36 -14.12
N LEU A 406 -14.43 16.93 -14.65
CA LEU A 406 -15.22 17.72 -15.60
C LEU A 406 -15.59 19.10 -15.04
N ARG A 407 -15.93 19.16 -13.75
CA ARG A 407 -16.13 20.41 -13.00
C ARG A 407 -14.94 21.34 -13.11
N HIS A 408 -13.76 20.85 -12.75
CA HIS A 408 -12.59 21.71 -12.65
C HIS A 408 -12.11 22.14 -14.03
N LEU A 409 -12.18 21.25 -15.02
CA LEU A 409 -11.85 21.57 -16.41
C LEU A 409 -12.79 22.62 -17.00
N ALA A 410 -14.07 22.62 -16.62
CA ALA A 410 -15.02 23.69 -17.00
C ALA A 410 -14.65 25.06 -16.41
N GLY A 411 -13.70 25.14 -15.48
CA GLY A 411 -13.09 26.39 -15.02
C GLY A 411 -12.31 27.14 -16.12
N SER A 412 -11.78 26.43 -17.13
CA SER A 412 -11.16 27.03 -18.32
C SER A 412 -12.23 27.32 -19.40
N PRO A 413 -12.24 28.51 -20.02
CA PRO A 413 -13.20 28.85 -21.06
C PRO A 413 -13.17 27.91 -22.28
N GLY A 414 -11.98 27.57 -22.81
CA GLY A 414 -11.88 26.72 -24.00
C GLY A 414 -12.19 25.24 -23.74
N LEU A 415 -11.86 24.74 -22.54
CA LEU A 415 -12.29 23.41 -22.12
C LEU A 415 -13.79 23.36 -21.88
N ARG A 416 -14.37 24.41 -21.28
CA ARG A 416 -15.83 24.53 -21.08
C ARG A 416 -16.58 24.43 -22.41
N THR A 417 -16.18 25.18 -23.43
CA THR A 417 -16.83 25.11 -24.75
C THR A 417 -16.74 23.71 -25.36
N THR A 418 -15.60 23.04 -25.18
CA THR A 418 -15.38 21.66 -25.66
C THR A 418 -16.29 20.65 -24.95
N LEU A 419 -16.45 20.78 -23.63
CA LEU A 419 -17.31 19.92 -22.83
C LEU A 419 -18.80 20.14 -23.16
N ILE A 420 -19.22 21.39 -23.35
CA ILE A 420 -20.60 21.73 -23.74
C ILE A 420 -20.92 21.16 -25.13
N GLY A 421 -19.99 21.26 -26.08
CA GLY A 421 -20.17 20.76 -27.44
C GLY A 421 -20.22 19.24 -27.59
N SER A 422 -19.96 18.46 -26.53
CA SER A 422 -19.96 16.99 -26.60
C SER A 422 -21.36 16.40 -26.38
N GLU A 423 -22.05 16.07 -27.48
CA GLU A 423 -23.40 15.47 -27.44
C GLU A 423 -23.46 14.16 -26.62
N LYS A 424 -22.41 13.35 -26.71
CA LYS A 424 -22.29 12.09 -25.96
C LYS A 424 -22.21 12.35 -24.46
N LEU A 425 -21.41 13.34 -24.04
CA LEU A 425 -21.31 13.73 -22.63
C LEU A 425 -22.66 14.25 -22.12
N GLN A 426 -23.31 15.15 -22.86
CA GLN A 426 -24.62 15.69 -22.49
C GLN A 426 -25.67 14.58 -22.35
N THR A 427 -25.67 13.60 -23.24
CA THR A 427 -26.56 12.44 -23.18
C THR A 427 -26.32 11.61 -21.91
N ASN A 428 -25.06 11.34 -21.57
CA ASN A 428 -24.70 10.55 -20.39
C ASN A 428 -25.05 11.27 -19.07
N LEU A 429 -24.75 12.57 -18.98
CA LEU A 429 -25.11 13.39 -17.83
C LEU A 429 -26.63 13.43 -17.64
N ASN A 430 -27.39 13.60 -18.73
CA ASN A 430 -28.86 13.56 -18.70
C ASN A 430 -29.41 12.21 -18.22
N LYS A 431 -28.80 11.09 -18.61
CA LYS A 431 -29.19 9.75 -18.11
C LYS A 431 -28.94 9.62 -16.60
N LEU A 432 -27.77 10.06 -16.12
CA LEU A 432 -27.43 10.05 -14.68
C LEU A 432 -28.40 10.91 -13.86
N LEU A 433 -28.84 12.05 -14.39
CA LEU A 433 -29.84 12.91 -13.72
C LEU A 433 -31.23 12.28 -13.62
N ARG A 434 -31.60 11.44 -14.60
CA ARG A 434 -32.91 10.77 -14.69
C ARG A 434 -32.98 9.51 -13.83
N SER A 435 -31.86 8.86 -13.51
CA SER A 435 -31.78 7.71 -12.61
C SER A 435 -31.93 8.07 -11.11
N ARG A 436 -32.98 8.82 -10.74
CA ARG A 436 -33.33 9.07 -9.33
C ARG A 436 -34.05 7.83 -8.74
N PRO A 437 -33.74 7.40 -7.51
CA PRO A 437 -34.59 6.44 -6.80
C PRO A 437 -35.93 7.13 -6.46
N THR A 438 -37.01 6.64 -7.04
CA THR A 438 -38.40 7.13 -6.84
C THR A 438 -39.03 6.66 -5.52
N SER A 439 -38.23 6.31 -4.51
CA SER A 439 -38.74 5.79 -3.23
C SER A 439 -38.02 6.45 -2.05
N CYS A 440 -38.55 7.59 -1.62
CA CYS A 440 -38.31 8.18 -0.30
C CYS A 440 -39.65 8.76 0.19
N ASN A 441 -40.63 7.89 0.44
CA ASN A 441 -41.83 8.23 1.19
C ASN A 441 -41.50 8.21 2.70
N SER A 442 -40.72 9.18 3.15
CA SER A 442 -40.66 9.53 4.57
C SER A 442 -40.79 11.05 4.69
N SER A 443 -41.49 11.50 5.73
CA SER A 443 -41.89 12.89 5.96
C SER A 443 -40.73 13.91 6.08
N VAL A 444 -39.48 13.45 6.02
CA VAL A 444 -38.28 14.30 5.89
C VAL A 444 -38.04 14.74 4.43
N GLY A 445 -38.56 13.99 3.45
CA GLY A 445 -38.47 14.31 2.02
C GLY A 445 -39.36 15.49 1.57
N GLN A 446 -40.37 15.85 2.36
CA GLN A 446 -41.25 16.98 2.03
C GLN A 446 -40.67 18.35 2.41
N GLN A 447 -39.79 18.43 3.42
CA GLN A 447 -39.14 19.70 3.78
C GLN A 447 -37.89 20.02 2.95
N LEU A 448 -37.22 19.01 2.39
CA LEU A 448 -36.12 19.20 1.42
C LEU A 448 -36.60 19.26 -0.04
N GLY A 449 -37.83 18.80 -0.32
CA GLY A 449 -38.49 18.95 -1.62
C GLY A 449 -39.07 20.34 -1.91
N ALA A 450 -39.13 21.22 -0.90
CA ALA A 450 -39.69 22.57 -1.03
C ALA A 450 -38.70 23.60 -1.61
N THR A 451 -37.39 23.38 -1.49
CA THR A 451 -36.35 24.23 -2.13
C THR A 451 -35.89 23.71 -3.50
N ALA A 452 -36.45 22.58 -3.96
CA ALA A 452 -36.14 21.97 -5.26
C ALA A 452 -37.29 22.08 -6.28
N ARG A 453 -38.24 23.00 -6.06
CA ARG A 453 -39.43 23.20 -6.90
C ARG A 453 -39.38 24.47 -7.77
N ILE A 454 -38.19 25.01 -8.03
CA ILE A 454 -37.98 26.02 -9.08
C ILE A 454 -37.08 25.40 -10.15
N CYS A 455 -37.42 25.67 -11.40
CA CYS A 455 -36.91 25.08 -12.65
C CYS A 455 -37.67 23.82 -13.11
N SER A 456 -39.00 23.92 -13.10
CA SER A 456 -39.85 23.25 -14.08
C SER A 456 -40.10 24.25 -15.22
N ALA A 457 -39.76 23.84 -16.44
CA ALA A 457 -40.13 24.45 -17.72
C ALA A 457 -39.63 25.89 -17.97
N ALA A 458 -38.42 26.03 -18.52
CA ALA A 458 -38.06 27.13 -19.42
C ALA A 458 -36.88 26.70 -20.30
N SER A 459 -37.04 26.88 -21.61
CA SER A 459 -36.03 26.95 -22.67
C SER A 459 -34.73 26.15 -22.52
N LEU A 460 -34.64 25.10 -23.35
CA LEU A 460 -33.38 24.65 -23.96
C LEU A 460 -32.60 25.86 -24.51
N HIS A 461 -31.29 25.86 -24.29
CA HIS A 461 -30.30 26.95 -24.49
C HIS A 461 -30.08 27.84 -23.27
N ASP A 462 -29.18 27.42 -22.40
CA ASP A 462 -28.21 28.33 -21.77
C ASP A 462 -27.03 27.52 -21.21
N ASP A 463 -25.85 28.11 -21.19
CA ASP A 463 -24.55 27.53 -20.77
C ASP A 463 -24.48 27.02 -19.30
N GLY A 464 -25.62 26.91 -18.61
CA GLY A 464 -25.75 26.63 -17.18
C GLY A 464 -25.92 25.17 -16.77
N ASP A 465 -26.11 24.23 -17.71
CA ASP A 465 -26.43 22.84 -17.36
C ASP A 465 -25.24 22.06 -16.80
N LEU A 466 -24.03 22.23 -17.34
CA LEU A 466 -22.83 21.56 -16.84
C LEU A 466 -22.47 22.05 -15.42
N ASP A 467 -22.54 23.37 -15.17
CA ASP A 467 -22.29 23.97 -13.86
C ASP A 467 -23.35 23.56 -12.83
N MET A 468 -24.62 23.46 -13.23
CA MET A 468 -25.70 22.92 -12.39
C MET A 468 -25.50 21.43 -12.08
N LEU A 469 -25.13 20.62 -13.07
CA LEU A 469 -24.86 19.19 -12.97
C LEU A 469 -23.71 18.90 -12.00
N VAL A 470 -22.60 19.57 -12.22
CA VAL A 470 -21.40 19.53 -11.39
C VAL A 470 -21.68 19.97 -9.94
N SER A 471 -22.42 21.07 -9.77
CA SER A 471 -22.80 21.59 -8.45
C SER A 471 -23.86 20.73 -7.77
N ARG A 472 -24.67 19.98 -8.54
CA ARG A 472 -25.65 19.01 -8.05
C ARG A 472 -24.98 17.70 -7.65
N GLU A 473 -23.98 17.22 -8.38
CA GLU A 473 -23.23 16.02 -8.05
C GLU A 473 -22.33 16.21 -6.82
N ALA A 474 -21.70 17.38 -6.68
CA ALA A 474 -21.04 17.77 -5.43
C ALA A 474 -21.99 17.77 -4.22
N ARG A 475 -23.27 18.13 -4.41
CA ARG A 475 -24.31 18.12 -3.36
C ARG A 475 -24.86 16.71 -3.09
N ASN A 476 -25.08 15.90 -4.13
CA ASN A 476 -25.54 14.51 -4.01
C ASN A 476 -24.49 13.63 -3.34
N LEU A 477 -23.21 13.83 -3.65
CA LEU A 477 -22.09 13.15 -3.01
C LEU A 477 -22.00 13.50 -1.51
N HIS A 478 -22.10 14.79 -1.17
CA HIS A 478 -22.15 15.22 0.24
C HIS A 478 -23.33 14.61 1.01
N THR A 479 -24.44 14.36 0.30
CA THR A 479 -25.63 13.72 0.86
C THR A 479 -25.44 12.21 1.02
N LEU A 480 -24.81 11.52 0.06
CA LEU A 480 -24.46 10.09 0.16
C LEU A 480 -23.41 9.80 1.24
N MET A 481 -22.42 10.68 1.41
CA MET A 481 -21.45 10.59 2.52
C MET A 481 -22.09 10.86 3.89
N ALA A 482 -23.21 11.58 3.92
CA ALA A 482 -23.97 11.83 5.16
C ALA A 482 -24.97 10.72 5.51
N ILE A 483 -25.21 9.73 4.63
CA ILE A 483 -26.28 8.71 4.77
C ILE A 483 -25.77 7.30 5.16
N GLY A 484 -24.47 7.06 5.29
CA GLY A 484 -23.96 5.83 5.93
C GLY A 484 -23.63 6.06 7.41
N PRO A 485 -24.07 5.25 8.41
CA PRO A 485 -24.74 3.94 8.37
C PRO A 485 -26.05 3.90 9.21
N ASP A 486 -27.11 4.60 8.81
CA ASP A 486 -28.31 4.74 9.67
C ASP A 486 -29.62 4.24 9.03
N VAL A 487 -29.57 3.08 8.37
CA VAL A 487 -30.78 2.39 7.87
C VAL A 487 -30.75 0.88 8.16
N LYS A 488 -30.47 0.51 9.41
CA LYS A 488 -30.91 -0.78 9.98
C LYS A 488 -31.41 -0.59 11.41
N ALA A 489 -32.47 0.19 11.59
CA ALA A 489 -33.20 0.25 12.86
C ALA A 489 -34.72 0.50 12.70
N ALA A 490 -35.28 0.33 11.50
CA ALA A 490 -36.70 0.60 11.27
C ALA A 490 -37.37 -0.57 10.52
N ALA A 491 -37.33 -1.77 11.10
CA ALA A 491 -38.29 -2.85 10.80
C ALA A 491 -38.13 -4.03 11.77
N VAL A 492 -38.46 -3.87 13.07
CA VAL A 492 -39.13 -4.95 13.84
C VAL A 492 -40.04 -4.29 14.87
N ASP A 493 -41.30 -4.68 14.79
CA ASP A 493 -42.43 -4.25 15.60
C ASP A 493 -42.36 -4.80 17.04
N ARG A 494 -43.27 -4.28 17.84
CA ARG A 494 -43.42 -4.38 19.29
C ARG A 494 -43.48 -5.81 19.88
N ARG A 495 -43.01 -5.87 21.14
CA ARG A 495 -43.24 -6.85 22.23
C ARG A 495 -42.24 -8.02 22.38
N GLY A 496 -41.46 -7.93 23.45
CA GLY A 496 -41.44 -8.95 24.50
C GLY A 496 -40.36 -10.04 24.43
N ASN A 497 -39.52 -10.03 25.46
CA ASN A 497 -38.68 -11.11 26.00
C ASN A 497 -37.31 -11.42 25.36
N ALA A 498 -36.32 -11.34 26.25
CA ALA A 498 -34.94 -11.70 26.09
C ALA A 498 -34.71 -13.23 26.00
N ARG A 499 -33.73 -13.63 25.17
CA ARG A 499 -32.70 -14.63 25.52
C ARG A 499 -31.57 -14.63 24.47
N ASN A 500 -30.36 -14.84 24.97
CA ASN A 500 -29.07 -14.88 24.27
C ASN A 500 -29.06 -15.78 23.03
N ASP A 501 -28.44 -15.33 21.93
CA ASP A 501 -27.12 -15.82 21.47
C ASP A 501 -26.66 -15.16 20.14
N SER A 502 -25.41 -14.66 20.19
CA SER A 502 -24.41 -14.42 19.12
C SER A 502 -24.77 -13.74 17.78
N ILE A 503 -24.15 -12.58 17.48
CA ILE A 503 -22.95 -12.43 16.61
C ILE A 503 -22.58 -10.93 16.44
N VAL A 504 -21.38 -10.61 16.92
CA VAL A 504 -20.39 -9.57 16.56
C VAL A 504 -20.70 -8.66 15.35
N VAL A 505 -20.84 -7.35 15.58
CA VAL A 505 -20.05 -6.23 14.99
C VAL A 505 -20.44 -4.94 15.74
N SER A 506 -19.62 -4.52 16.71
CA SER A 506 -19.82 -3.23 17.39
C SER A 506 -18.46 -2.66 17.79
N LYS A 507 -18.12 -1.51 17.20
CA LYS A 507 -17.44 -0.36 17.84
C LYS A 507 -17.10 0.71 16.78
N ALA A 508 -18.15 1.37 16.31
CA ALA A 508 -18.10 2.76 15.93
C ALA A 508 -19.22 3.45 16.72
N LEU A 509 -18.94 4.68 17.17
CA LEU A 509 -19.84 5.60 17.89
C LEU A 509 -19.97 5.38 19.41
N GLU A 510 -19.05 5.96 20.17
CA GLU A 510 -19.44 6.87 21.27
C GLU A 510 -18.51 8.09 21.24
N ALA A 511 -19.07 9.25 20.91
CA ALA A 511 -18.44 10.57 21.08
C ALA A 511 -18.77 11.11 22.49
N PRO A 512 -18.18 12.25 22.93
CA PRO A 512 -19.04 13.44 22.91
C PRO A 512 -18.32 14.76 22.54
N HIS A 513 -19.08 15.63 21.88
CA HIS A 513 -18.80 17.03 21.58
C HIS A 513 -18.99 17.94 22.81
N ARG A 514 -18.21 19.04 22.90
CA ARG A 514 -18.70 20.37 23.36
C ARG A 514 -17.85 21.55 22.85
N GLN A 515 -18.54 22.41 22.06
CA GLN A 515 -18.50 23.89 21.96
C GLN A 515 -17.19 24.68 21.65
N LEU A 516 -17.12 25.32 20.46
CA LEU A 516 -17.21 26.79 20.22
C LEU A 516 -16.74 27.23 18.80
N ARG A 517 -17.67 27.88 18.08
CA ARG A 517 -17.57 29.01 17.12
C ARG A 517 -16.58 29.04 15.91
N VAL A 518 -17.23 29.10 14.73
CA VAL A 518 -16.91 29.83 13.48
C VAL A 518 -15.72 29.38 12.61
N ALA A 519 -16.08 28.44 11.71
CA ALA A 519 -15.86 28.41 10.26
C ALA A 519 -14.43 28.49 9.68
N HIS A 520 -13.72 27.35 9.66
CA HIS A 520 -12.66 26.99 8.71
C HIS A 520 -12.73 25.48 8.37
N VAL A 521 -12.54 25.17 7.08
CA VAL A 521 -11.96 23.93 6.48
C VAL A 521 -12.59 22.56 6.89
N ARG A 522 -13.21 21.87 5.92
CA ARG A 522 -13.79 20.52 6.10
C ARG A 522 -12.69 19.43 6.22
N PRO A 523 -12.72 18.57 7.26
CA PRO A 523 -11.73 17.53 7.54
C PRO A 523 -12.15 16.11 7.12
N ASP A 524 -12.72 15.93 5.93
CA ASP A 524 -13.31 14.63 5.51
C ASP A 524 -12.48 13.83 4.49
N THR A 525 -11.32 14.32 4.04
CA THR A 525 -10.40 13.56 3.16
C THR A 525 -9.27 12.84 3.90
N LEU A 526 -9.10 13.06 5.21
CA LEU A 526 -7.97 12.51 5.98
C LEU A 526 -8.25 11.21 6.75
N ARG A 527 -9.51 10.78 6.88
CA ARG A 527 -9.85 9.56 7.64
C ARG A 527 -9.63 8.23 6.90
N ALA A 528 -9.43 8.26 5.58
CA ALA A 528 -9.12 7.04 4.82
C ALA A 528 -7.62 6.65 4.87
N TYR A 529 -6.74 7.52 5.40
CA TYR A 529 -5.28 7.30 5.38
C TYR A 529 -4.59 7.45 6.75
N GLY A 530 -5.32 7.36 7.87
CA GLY A 530 -4.71 7.17 9.19
C GLY A 530 -3.96 8.37 9.77
N CYS A 531 -4.21 9.60 9.31
CA CYS A 531 -3.69 10.80 9.99
C CYS A 531 -4.64 11.20 11.13
N GLY A 532 -4.38 10.68 12.34
CA GLY A 532 -4.98 11.19 13.57
C GLY A 532 -4.46 12.60 13.88
N LYS A 533 -5.36 13.53 14.19
CA LYS A 533 -4.99 14.83 14.76
C LYS A 533 -4.68 14.66 16.25
N ARG A 534 -3.65 15.38 16.70
CA ARG A 534 -3.29 15.62 18.10
C ARG A 534 -4.44 16.23 18.89
#